data_AF-A0A4R0IL99-F1
#
_entry.id   AF-A0A4R0IL99-F1
#
_cell.length_a   1.000
_cell.length_b   1.000
_cell.length_c   1.000
_cell.angle_alpha   90.00
_cell.angle_beta   90.00
_cell.angle_gamma   90.00
#
_symmetry.space_group_name_H-M   'P 1'
#
loop_
_entity.id
_entity.type
_entity.pdbx_description
1 polymer ?
#
loop_
_entity_poly.entity_id
_entity_poly.type
_entity_poly.pdbx_seq_one_letter_code
_entity_poly.pdbx_strand_id
1 'polypeptide(L)'
;MVQLLDAAAVVFAEAGYAKATTNAIARQAGVSPGTLYQFFANKEALAEALAERYRSELAAAHQKAFDPGTAQLPLPELVDRMIRPMVEVNLENPGFKALFGSGDLPDKLTAPTRALQKAVTGRVAEVLAARYPGLPTDRLETTAAVATQIFAALLGTIVTTPAAHRERWITELNQALVGYLTPLGADLAPTLSTHQPLSVADSG
;
A
#
# COMPACT_ATOMS: atom_id res chain seq x y z
N MET A 1 -12.73 -12.61 -21.76
CA MET A 1 -12.56 -12.90 -20.31
C MET A 1 -12.35 -11.62 -19.49
N VAL A 2 -11.47 -10.71 -19.92
CA VAL A 2 -11.26 -9.37 -19.32
C VAL A 2 -12.59 -8.63 -19.04
N GLN A 3 -13.53 -8.65 -19.98
CA GLN A 3 -14.87 -8.05 -19.80
C GLN A 3 -15.70 -8.58 -18.60
N LEU A 4 -15.60 -9.86 -18.24
CA LEU A 4 -16.37 -10.42 -17.11
C LEU A 4 -15.80 -9.96 -15.76
N LEU A 5 -14.48 -9.89 -15.66
CA LEU A 5 -13.81 -9.40 -14.44
C LEU A 5 -13.96 -7.89 -14.28
N ASP A 6 -13.97 -7.14 -15.39
CA ASP A 6 -14.24 -5.69 -15.35
C ASP A 6 -15.68 -5.41 -14.95
N ALA A 7 -16.65 -6.15 -15.51
CA ALA A 7 -18.03 -6.06 -15.09
C ALA A 7 -18.22 -6.44 -13.62
N ALA A 8 -17.54 -7.49 -13.15
CA ALA A 8 -17.55 -7.87 -11.75
C ALA A 8 -16.97 -6.77 -10.85
N ALA A 9 -15.85 -6.15 -11.25
CA ALA A 9 -15.24 -5.04 -10.55
C ALA A 9 -16.20 -3.85 -10.38
N VAL A 10 -16.92 -3.48 -11.45
CA VAL A 10 -17.92 -2.41 -11.41
C VAL A 10 -19.08 -2.76 -10.47
N VAL A 11 -19.66 -3.96 -10.62
CA VAL A 11 -20.79 -4.37 -9.79
C VAL A 11 -20.40 -4.48 -8.32
N PHE A 12 -19.20 -4.98 -8.01
CA PHE A 12 -18.69 -4.98 -6.63
C PHE A 12 -18.46 -3.57 -6.11
N ALA A 13 -17.94 -2.65 -6.94
CA ALA A 13 -17.75 -1.25 -6.58
C ALA A 13 -19.04 -0.51 -6.24
N GLU A 14 -20.13 -0.79 -6.97
CA GLU A 14 -21.40 -0.12 -6.77
C GLU A 14 -22.24 -0.74 -5.64
N ALA A 15 -22.33 -2.07 -5.59
CA ALA A 15 -23.25 -2.76 -4.69
C ALA A 15 -22.57 -3.33 -3.42
N GLY A 16 -21.24 -3.45 -3.42
CA GLY A 16 -20.49 -4.24 -2.46
C GLY A 16 -20.59 -5.76 -2.74
N TYR A 17 -19.59 -6.52 -2.27
CA TYR A 17 -19.50 -7.96 -2.53
C TYR A 17 -20.75 -8.74 -2.07
N ALA A 18 -21.27 -8.43 -0.88
CA ALA A 18 -22.40 -9.16 -0.31
C ALA A 18 -23.67 -9.07 -1.17
N LYS A 19 -24.00 -7.87 -1.67
CA LYS A 19 -25.23 -7.60 -2.44
C LYS A 19 -25.08 -7.87 -3.94
N ALA A 20 -23.86 -7.95 -4.44
CA ALA A 20 -23.62 -8.29 -5.84
C ALA A 20 -24.15 -9.68 -6.20
N THR A 21 -24.64 -9.81 -7.44
CA THR A 21 -25.16 -11.07 -8.00
C THR A 21 -24.53 -11.39 -9.35
N THR A 22 -24.38 -12.68 -9.69
CA THR A 22 -23.89 -13.12 -11.00
C THR A 22 -24.77 -12.62 -12.14
N ASN A 23 -26.08 -12.48 -11.93
CA ASN A 23 -26.99 -11.89 -12.92
C ASN A 23 -26.70 -10.40 -13.18
N ALA A 24 -26.43 -9.62 -12.13
CA ALA A 24 -26.03 -8.22 -12.30
C ALA A 24 -24.70 -8.11 -13.06
N ILE A 25 -23.75 -9.00 -12.78
CA ILE A 25 -22.45 -9.06 -13.46
C ILE A 25 -22.62 -9.45 -14.94
N ALA A 26 -23.42 -10.47 -15.25
CA ALA A 26 -23.70 -10.87 -16.62
C ALA A 26 -24.35 -9.73 -17.42
N ARG A 27 -25.33 -9.04 -16.81
CA ARG A 27 -25.97 -7.85 -17.38
C ARG A 27 -24.96 -6.73 -17.63
N GLN A 28 -24.10 -6.43 -16.66
CA GLN A 28 -23.06 -5.42 -16.78
C GLN A 28 -22.05 -5.75 -17.88
N ALA A 29 -21.71 -7.03 -18.05
CA ALA A 29 -20.83 -7.51 -19.11
C ALA A 29 -21.51 -7.60 -20.49
N GLY A 30 -22.83 -7.40 -20.59
CA GLY A 30 -23.58 -7.56 -21.83
C GLY A 30 -23.66 -9.01 -22.33
N VAL A 31 -23.58 -10.00 -21.43
CA VAL A 31 -23.62 -11.43 -21.77
C VAL A 31 -24.80 -12.14 -21.09
N SER A 32 -25.13 -13.35 -21.56
CA SER A 32 -26.13 -14.18 -20.89
C SER A 32 -25.59 -14.76 -19.57
N PRO A 33 -26.45 -15.06 -18.57
CA PRO A 33 -26.03 -15.77 -17.37
C PRO A 33 -25.35 -17.11 -17.69
N GLY A 34 -25.85 -17.84 -18.69
CA GLY A 34 -25.25 -19.11 -19.13
C GLY A 34 -23.81 -18.95 -19.59
N THR A 35 -23.50 -17.86 -20.33
CA THR A 35 -22.14 -17.53 -20.74
C THR A 35 -21.23 -17.26 -19.55
N LEU A 36 -21.71 -16.53 -18.53
CA LEU A 36 -20.94 -16.30 -17.31
C LEU A 36 -20.63 -17.63 -16.59
N TYR A 37 -21.63 -18.49 -16.44
CA TYR A 37 -21.48 -19.78 -15.75
C TYR A 37 -20.56 -20.78 -16.47
N GLN A 38 -20.33 -20.62 -17.77
CA GLN A 38 -19.31 -21.39 -18.50
C GLN A 38 -17.88 -21.05 -18.05
N PHE A 39 -17.63 -19.80 -17.63
CA PHE A 39 -16.31 -19.35 -17.18
C PHE A 39 -16.16 -19.38 -15.66
N PHE A 40 -17.23 -19.09 -14.92
CA PHE A 40 -17.19 -18.99 -13.46
C PHE A 40 -18.41 -19.65 -12.84
N ALA A 41 -18.17 -20.67 -12.02
CA ALA A 41 -19.25 -21.45 -11.41
C ALA A 41 -20.14 -20.65 -10.45
N ASN A 42 -19.61 -19.60 -9.82
CA ASN A 42 -20.30 -18.79 -8.84
C ASN A 42 -19.65 -17.39 -8.67
N LYS A 43 -20.25 -16.56 -7.80
CA LYS A 43 -19.76 -15.22 -7.46
C LYS A 43 -18.37 -15.26 -6.80
N GLU A 44 -18.13 -16.28 -5.99
CA GLU A 44 -16.88 -16.50 -5.28
C GLU A 44 -15.72 -16.72 -6.27
N ALA A 45 -15.91 -17.55 -7.30
CA ALA A 45 -14.90 -17.81 -8.34
C ALA A 45 -14.55 -16.54 -9.14
N LEU A 46 -15.54 -15.68 -9.41
CA LEU A 46 -15.31 -14.36 -10.01
C LEU A 46 -14.48 -13.46 -9.09
N ALA A 47 -14.83 -13.42 -7.80
CA ALA A 47 -14.09 -12.63 -6.82
C ALA A 47 -12.66 -13.15 -6.59
N GLU A 48 -12.44 -14.46 -6.59
CA GLU A 48 -11.11 -15.08 -6.50
C GLU A 48 -10.24 -14.72 -7.71
N ALA A 49 -10.78 -14.83 -8.92
CA ALA A 49 -10.07 -14.45 -10.14
C ALA A 49 -9.79 -12.94 -10.21
N LEU A 50 -10.74 -12.11 -9.79
CA LEU A 50 -10.55 -10.67 -9.71
C LEU A 50 -9.50 -10.29 -8.65
N ALA A 51 -9.52 -10.95 -7.49
CA ALA A 51 -8.52 -10.79 -6.45
C ALA A 51 -7.11 -11.19 -6.91
N GLU A 52 -6.97 -12.29 -7.66
CA GLU A 52 -5.69 -12.68 -8.27
C GLU A 52 -5.19 -11.63 -9.27
N ARG A 53 -6.05 -11.12 -10.14
CA ARG A 53 -5.67 -10.05 -11.07
C ARG A 53 -5.10 -8.84 -10.33
N TYR A 54 -5.83 -8.33 -9.34
CA TYR A 54 -5.37 -7.18 -8.58
C TYR A 54 -4.07 -7.46 -7.81
N ARG A 55 -3.89 -8.69 -7.28
CA ARG A 55 -2.64 -9.07 -6.63
C ARG A 55 -1.46 -9.05 -7.60
N SER A 56 -1.62 -9.57 -8.81
CA SER A 56 -0.56 -9.53 -9.83
C SER A 56 -0.21 -8.09 -10.21
N GLU A 57 -1.21 -7.22 -10.38
CA GLU A 57 -1.00 -5.80 -10.70
C GLU A 57 -0.28 -5.06 -9.56
N LEU A 58 -0.72 -5.25 -8.31
CA LEU A 58 -0.08 -4.67 -7.14
C LEU A 58 1.35 -5.22 -6.97
N ALA A 59 1.57 -6.53 -7.11
CA ALA A 59 2.88 -7.14 -6.97
C ALA A 59 3.87 -6.57 -8.01
N ALA A 60 3.44 -6.40 -9.26
CA ALA A 60 4.25 -5.80 -10.32
C ALA A 60 4.56 -4.32 -10.03
N ALA A 61 3.58 -3.57 -9.52
CA ALA A 61 3.77 -2.18 -9.13
C ALA A 61 4.74 -2.06 -7.94
N HIS A 62 4.58 -2.90 -6.91
CA HIS A 62 5.51 -2.99 -5.78
C HIS A 62 6.92 -3.39 -6.25
N GLN A 63 7.04 -4.25 -7.25
CA GLN A 63 8.36 -4.61 -7.76
C GLN A 63 9.09 -3.45 -8.43
N LYS A 64 8.36 -2.56 -9.12
CA LYS A 64 8.94 -1.37 -9.73
C LYS A 64 9.23 -0.27 -8.70
N ALA A 65 8.37 -0.11 -7.70
CA ALA A 65 8.48 0.95 -6.70
C ALA A 65 9.60 0.68 -5.67
N PHE A 66 9.93 -0.58 -5.42
CA PHE A 66 10.90 -1.00 -4.40
C PHE A 66 12.18 -1.57 -5.03
N ASP A 67 12.83 -0.75 -5.85
CA ASP A 67 14.19 -1.02 -6.33
C ASP A 67 15.20 -0.60 -5.25
N PRO A 68 15.97 -1.55 -4.65
CA PRO A 68 17.00 -1.22 -3.66
C PRO A 68 18.04 -0.22 -4.18
N GLY A 69 18.25 -0.14 -5.50
CA GLY A 69 19.13 0.86 -6.11
C GLY A 69 18.69 2.30 -5.89
N THR A 70 17.45 2.54 -5.46
CA THR A 70 16.92 3.88 -5.15
C THR A 70 17.11 4.28 -3.69
N ALA A 71 17.57 3.38 -2.81
CA ALA A 71 17.65 3.61 -1.37
C ALA A 71 18.49 4.85 -0.97
N GLN A 72 19.43 5.24 -1.83
CA GLN A 72 20.34 6.39 -1.62
C GLN A 72 19.86 7.71 -2.21
N LEU A 73 18.67 7.77 -2.81
CA LEU A 73 18.05 9.03 -3.17
C LEU A 73 17.84 9.92 -1.92
N PRO A 74 17.76 11.25 -2.07
CA PRO A 74 17.26 12.12 -1.01
C PRO A 74 15.94 11.59 -0.43
N LEU A 75 15.78 11.60 0.90
CA LEU A 75 14.63 10.95 1.55
C LEU A 75 13.26 11.39 0.97
N PRO A 76 13.00 12.69 0.71
CA PRO A 76 11.76 13.12 0.08
C PRO A 76 11.54 12.52 -1.32
N GLU A 77 12.60 12.39 -2.11
CA GLU A 77 12.53 11.82 -3.46
C GLU A 77 12.30 10.31 -3.43
N LEU A 78 12.97 9.60 -2.51
CA LEU A 78 12.73 8.17 -2.28
C LEU A 78 11.27 7.92 -1.90
N VAL A 79 10.76 8.67 -0.92
CA VAL A 79 9.39 8.52 -0.41
C VAL A 79 8.37 8.78 -1.53
N ASP A 80 8.52 9.86 -2.30
CA ASP A 80 7.61 10.16 -3.41
C ASP A 80 7.65 9.09 -4.51
N ARG A 81 8.86 8.62 -4.88
CA ARG A 81 9.05 7.57 -5.90
C ARG A 81 8.41 6.24 -5.49
N MET A 82 8.33 5.95 -4.20
CA MET A 82 7.67 4.75 -3.68
C MET A 82 6.15 4.92 -3.61
N ILE A 83 5.66 6.10 -3.23
CA ILE A 83 4.23 6.35 -3.00
C ILE A 83 3.46 6.60 -4.30
N ARG A 84 4.01 7.40 -5.21
CA ARG A 84 3.30 7.87 -6.41
C ARG A 84 2.72 6.72 -7.25
N PRO A 85 3.52 5.68 -7.63
CA PRO A 85 3.00 4.58 -8.44
C PRO A 85 1.95 3.75 -7.68
N MET A 86 2.07 3.68 -6.35
CA MET A 86 1.09 2.96 -5.52
C MET A 86 -0.25 3.69 -5.48
N VAL A 87 -0.23 5.01 -5.36
CA VAL A 87 -1.45 5.82 -5.41
C VAL A 87 -2.11 5.71 -6.78
N GLU A 88 -1.36 5.82 -7.86
CA GLU A 88 -1.86 5.70 -9.24
C GLU A 88 -2.55 4.35 -9.48
N VAL A 89 -1.87 3.24 -9.17
CA VAL A 89 -2.43 1.89 -9.33
C VAL A 89 -3.71 1.69 -8.51
N ASN A 90 -3.79 2.26 -7.31
CA ASN A 90 -5.00 2.15 -6.49
C ASN A 90 -6.16 3.02 -7.00
N LEU A 91 -5.86 4.18 -7.59
CA LEU A 91 -6.86 5.05 -8.23
C LEU A 91 -7.43 4.43 -9.51
N GLU A 92 -6.60 3.71 -10.27
CA GLU A 92 -7.01 2.98 -11.47
C GLU A 92 -7.84 1.72 -11.16
N ASN A 93 -7.77 1.21 -9.93
CA ASN A 93 -8.42 -0.03 -9.51
C ASN A 93 -9.48 0.15 -8.40
N PRO A 94 -10.55 0.93 -8.62
CA PRO A 94 -11.58 1.18 -7.60
C PRO A 94 -12.30 -0.09 -7.12
N GLY A 95 -12.41 -1.11 -7.98
CA GLY A 95 -12.95 -2.42 -7.63
C GLY A 95 -12.12 -3.17 -6.59
N PHE A 96 -10.84 -2.82 -6.40
CA PHE A 96 -10.01 -3.35 -5.32
C PHE A 96 -10.55 -2.94 -3.95
N LYS A 97 -10.82 -1.64 -3.74
CA LYS A 97 -11.37 -1.13 -2.47
C LYS A 97 -12.74 -1.75 -2.18
N ALA A 98 -13.56 -1.94 -3.19
CA ALA A 98 -14.88 -2.52 -3.01
C ALA A 98 -14.86 -4.00 -2.64
N LEU A 99 -13.86 -4.72 -3.15
CA LEU A 99 -13.65 -6.10 -2.79
C LEU A 99 -13.05 -6.18 -1.38
N PHE A 100 -11.94 -5.46 -1.11
CA PHE A 100 -11.14 -5.66 0.12
C PHE A 100 -11.40 -4.69 1.27
N GLY A 101 -12.12 -3.59 1.05
CA GLY A 101 -12.29 -2.50 2.03
C GLY A 101 -13.52 -2.63 2.94
N SER A 102 -14.48 -3.51 2.61
CA SER A 102 -15.77 -3.59 3.32
C SER A 102 -15.78 -4.51 4.55
N GLY A 103 -14.70 -5.26 4.81
CA GLY A 103 -14.63 -6.20 5.95
C GLY A 103 -15.50 -7.47 5.85
N ASP A 104 -16.44 -7.51 4.91
CA ASP A 104 -17.42 -8.60 4.75
C ASP A 104 -16.95 -9.79 3.88
N LEU A 105 -15.65 -9.86 3.54
CA LEU A 105 -15.13 -10.93 2.69
C LEU A 105 -14.80 -12.20 3.49
N PRO A 106 -15.06 -13.40 2.90
CA PRO A 106 -14.50 -14.65 3.38
C PRO A 106 -12.97 -14.61 3.53
N ASP A 107 -12.44 -15.24 4.57
CA ASP A 107 -11.00 -15.27 4.86
C ASP A 107 -10.13 -15.76 3.70
N LYS A 108 -10.64 -16.72 2.91
CA LYS A 108 -9.94 -17.24 1.73
C LYS A 108 -9.64 -16.16 0.68
N LEU A 109 -10.45 -15.11 0.61
CA LEU A 109 -10.24 -13.98 -0.30
C LEU A 109 -9.30 -12.93 0.29
N THR A 110 -9.23 -12.80 1.62
CA THR A 110 -8.41 -11.80 2.30
C THR A 110 -7.01 -12.30 2.69
N ALA A 111 -6.82 -13.60 2.92
CA ALA A 111 -5.54 -14.18 3.31
C ALA A 111 -4.40 -13.91 2.29
N PRO A 112 -4.62 -14.03 0.96
CA PRO A 112 -3.60 -13.67 -0.02
C PRO A 112 -3.22 -12.18 0.02
N THR A 113 -4.18 -11.30 0.29
CA THR A 113 -3.94 -9.85 0.44
C THR A 113 -3.10 -9.56 1.69
N ARG A 114 -3.34 -10.27 2.80
CA ARG A 114 -2.48 -10.18 4.00
C ARG A 114 -1.05 -10.63 3.71
N ALA A 115 -0.87 -11.69 2.91
CA ALA A 115 0.46 -12.15 2.51
C ALA A 115 1.19 -11.11 1.65
N LEU A 116 0.48 -10.48 0.71
CA LEU A 116 1.03 -9.37 -0.08
C LEU A 116 1.42 -8.20 0.82
N GLN A 117 0.57 -7.78 1.77
CA GLN A 117 0.89 -6.72 2.71
C GLN A 117 2.15 -7.04 3.53
N LYS A 118 2.29 -8.27 4.02
CA LYS A 118 3.50 -8.73 4.72
C LYS A 118 4.73 -8.66 3.82
N ALA A 119 4.63 -9.08 2.55
CA ALA A 119 5.71 -9.00 1.59
C ALA A 119 6.14 -7.55 1.31
N VAL A 120 5.17 -6.62 1.23
CA VAL A 120 5.43 -5.18 1.06
C VAL A 120 6.18 -4.63 2.26
N THR A 121 5.72 -4.92 3.49
CA THR A 121 6.42 -4.48 4.70
C THR A 121 7.85 -5.03 4.75
N GLY A 122 8.07 -6.29 4.37
CA GLY A 122 9.42 -6.85 4.26
C GLY A 122 10.30 -6.07 3.27
N ARG A 123 9.75 -5.72 2.11
CA ARG A 123 10.45 -4.92 1.10
C ARG A 123 10.77 -3.49 1.58
N VAL A 124 9.87 -2.87 2.33
CA VAL A 124 10.13 -1.57 2.98
C VAL A 124 11.30 -1.71 3.95
N ALA A 125 11.34 -2.78 4.76
CA ALA A 125 12.43 -3.04 5.69
C ALA A 125 13.79 -3.23 4.98
N GLU A 126 13.81 -3.91 3.82
CA GLU A 126 15.02 -4.04 2.99
C GLU A 126 15.55 -2.69 2.51
N VAL A 127 14.66 -1.80 2.02
CA VAL A 127 15.05 -0.44 1.60
C VAL A 127 15.58 0.37 2.79
N LEU A 128 14.93 0.28 3.94
CA LEU A 128 15.40 0.95 5.16
C LEU A 128 16.75 0.40 5.64
N ALA A 129 16.97 -0.91 5.55
CA ALA A 129 18.25 -1.54 5.90
C ALA A 129 19.38 -1.07 4.98
N ALA A 130 19.11 -0.96 3.68
CA ALA A 130 20.07 -0.45 2.70
C ALA A 130 20.41 1.04 2.94
N ARG A 131 19.43 1.84 3.35
CA ARG A 131 19.59 3.28 3.62
C ARG A 131 20.27 3.56 4.96
N TYR A 132 19.98 2.76 5.98
CA TYR A 132 20.42 2.99 7.37
C TYR A 132 21.26 1.79 7.88
N PRO A 133 22.44 1.53 7.27
CA PRO A 133 23.30 0.42 7.67
C PRO A 133 23.85 0.70 9.08
N GLY A 134 23.25 0.07 10.09
CA GLY A 134 23.59 0.30 11.50
C GLY A 134 22.39 0.26 12.44
N LEU A 135 21.17 0.37 11.91
CA LEU A 135 19.97 0.18 12.73
C LEU A 135 19.71 -1.32 13.01
N PRO A 136 19.28 -1.67 14.24
CA PRO A 136 18.83 -3.02 14.57
C PRO A 136 17.67 -3.51 13.69
N THR A 137 17.62 -4.81 13.41
CA THR A 137 16.59 -5.43 12.55
C THR A 137 15.17 -5.24 13.08
N ASP A 138 14.95 -5.42 14.38
CA ASP A 138 13.64 -5.22 15.03
C ASP A 138 13.13 -3.78 14.90
N ARG A 139 14.05 -2.81 14.96
CA ARG A 139 13.75 -1.40 14.72
C ARG A 139 13.33 -1.17 13.27
N LEU A 140 14.09 -1.71 12.31
CA LEU A 140 13.78 -1.61 10.88
C LEU A 140 12.41 -2.24 10.55
N GLU A 141 12.12 -3.41 11.12
CA GLU A 141 10.83 -4.10 10.95
C GLU A 141 9.67 -3.28 11.53
N THR A 142 9.82 -2.75 12.74
CA THR A 142 8.79 -1.92 13.38
C THR A 142 8.55 -0.63 12.59
N THR A 143 9.62 0.05 12.17
CA THR A 143 9.53 1.25 11.33
C THR A 143 8.86 0.95 9.99
N ALA A 144 9.23 -0.14 9.33
CA ALA A 144 8.61 -0.55 8.07
C ALA A 144 7.11 -0.79 8.24
N ALA A 145 6.72 -1.47 9.32
CA ALA A 145 5.32 -1.74 9.64
C ALA A 145 4.52 -0.45 9.88
N VAL A 146 5.08 0.50 10.64
CA VAL A 146 4.42 1.79 10.91
C VAL A 146 4.33 2.64 9.64
N ALA A 147 5.40 2.74 8.84
CA ALA A 147 5.38 3.46 7.57
C ALA A 147 4.32 2.89 6.61
N THR A 148 4.22 1.56 6.52
CA THR A 148 3.20 0.88 5.72
C THR A 148 1.79 1.20 6.22
N GLN A 149 1.58 1.29 7.54
CA GLN A 149 0.28 1.63 8.13
C GLN A 149 -0.12 3.09 7.87
N ILE A 150 0.81 4.04 8.00
CA ILE A 150 0.58 5.45 7.65
C ILE A 150 0.14 5.55 6.18
N PHE A 151 0.89 4.89 5.29
CA PHE A 151 0.55 4.82 3.87
C PHE A 151 -0.84 4.23 3.64
N ALA A 152 -1.14 3.05 4.18
CA ALA A 152 -2.41 2.37 3.98
C ALA A 152 -3.61 3.21 4.47
N ALA A 153 -3.49 3.86 5.62
CA ALA A 153 -4.55 4.69 6.19
C ALA A 153 -4.87 5.90 5.27
N LEU A 154 -3.86 6.64 4.86
CA LEU A 154 -4.02 7.82 3.99
C LEU A 154 -4.42 7.44 2.56
N LEU A 155 -3.92 6.32 2.04
CA LEU A 155 -4.33 5.77 0.74
C LEU A 155 -5.84 5.52 0.71
N GLY A 156 -6.38 4.92 1.77
CA GLY A 156 -7.82 4.67 1.90
C GLY A 156 -8.66 5.95 1.75
N THR A 157 -8.15 7.08 2.26
CA THR A 157 -8.75 8.42 2.15
C THR A 157 -8.55 9.02 0.75
N ILE A 158 -7.34 8.95 0.19
CA ILE A 158 -6.99 9.48 -1.14
C ILE A 158 -7.89 8.89 -2.22
N VAL A 159 -8.10 7.56 -2.19
CA VAL A 159 -8.91 6.85 -3.18
C VAL A 159 -10.38 7.33 -3.21
N THR A 160 -10.93 7.74 -2.06
CA THR A 160 -12.31 8.28 -1.98
C THR A 160 -12.41 9.78 -2.12
N THR A 161 -11.28 10.49 -2.15
CA THR A 161 -11.27 11.95 -2.22
C THR A 161 -11.56 12.39 -3.67
N PRO A 162 -12.37 13.45 -3.89
CA PRO A 162 -12.56 14.06 -5.20
C PRO A 162 -11.22 14.48 -5.83
N ALA A 163 -11.07 14.31 -7.15
CA ALA A 163 -9.81 14.56 -7.85
C ALA A 163 -9.18 15.93 -7.54
N ALA A 164 -10.01 16.97 -7.42
CA ALA A 164 -9.58 18.34 -7.10
C ALA A 164 -8.83 18.50 -5.76
N HIS A 165 -8.95 17.52 -4.84
CA HIS A 165 -8.32 17.58 -3.52
C HIS A 165 -7.24 16.51 -3.29
N ARG A 166 -7.06 15.56 -4.23
CA ARG A 166 -6.15 14.41 -4.04
C ARG A 166 -4.70 14.82 -3.85
N GLU A 167 -4.20 15.77 -4.63
CA GLU A 167 -2.79 16.23 -4.52
C GLU A 167 -2.46 16.79 -3.15
N ARG A 168 -3.41 17.45 -2.47
CA ARG A 168 -3.20 17.92 -1.10
C ARG A 168 -2.97 16.73 -0.16
N TRP A 169 -3.79 15.69 -0.24
CA TRP A 169 -3.62 14.49 0.57
C TRP A 169 -2.34 13.71 0.25
N ILE A 170 -1.95 13.64 -1.02
CA ILE A 170 -0.68 13.01 -1.41
C ILE A 170 0.51 13.79 -0.86
N THR A 171 0.42 15.13 -0.83
CA THR A 171 1.44 16.00 -0.21
C THR A 171 1.55 15.75 1.29
N GLU A 172 0.42 15.71 2.02
CA GLU A 172 0.40 15.41 3.46
C GLU A 172 0.97 14.01 3.76
N LEU A 173 0.64 13.01 2.95
CA LEU A 173 1.18 11.66 3.08
C LEU A 173 2.70 11.62 2.91
N ASN A 174 3.23 12.31 1.88
CA ASN A 174 4.67 12.43 1.69
C ASN A 174 5.34 13.11 2.89
N GLN A 175 4.79 14.23 3.37
CA GLN A 175 5.32 14.96 4.52
C GLN A 175 5.31 14.12 5.80
N ALA A 176 4.23 13.38 6.06
CA ALA A 176 4.13 12.50 7.21
C ALA A 176 5.18 11.39 7.19
N LEU A 177 5.38 10.73 6.05
CA LEU A 177 6.37 9.67 5.91
C LEU A 177 7.81 10.19 5.97
N VAL A 178 8.11 11.31 5.33
CA VAL A 178 9.42 11.97 5.43
C VAL A 178 9.70 12.38 6.88
N GLY A 179 8.73 13.02 7.54
CA GLY A 179 8.85 13.43 8.95
C GLY A 179 9.06 12.24 9.89
N TYR A 180 8.36 11.14 9.66
CA TYR A 180 8.52 9.90 10.44
C TYR A 180 9.88 9.24 10.23
N LEU A 181 10.42 9.25 9.01
CA LEU A 181 11.66 8.55 8.67
C LEU A 181 12.92 9.40 8.89
N THR A 182 12.82 10.72 8.93
CA THR A 182 13.97 11.64 9.11
C THR A 182 14.78 11.38 10.38
N PRO A 183 14.18 11.16 11.57
CA PRO A 183 14.93 10.94 12.81
C PRO A 183 15.85 9.72 12.77
N LEU A 184 15.57 8.72 11.93
CA LEU A 184 16.36 7.49 11.83
C LEU A 184 17.80 7.75 11.36
N GLY A 185 18.00 8.78 10.53
CA GLY A 185 19.34 9.19 10.11
C GLY A 185 20.11 9.96 11.20
N ALA A 186 19.41 10.65 12.08
CA ALA A 186 20.01 11.40 13.19
C ALA A 186 20.52 10.46 14.30
N ASP A 187 19.84 9.35 14.54
CA ASP A 187 20.24 8.33 15.52
C ASP A 187 21.54 7.58 15.16
N LEU A 188 21.96 7.66 13.89
CA LEU A 188 23.22 7.12 13.41
C LEU A 188 24.36 8.15 13.43
N ALA A 189 24.06 9.44 13.65
CA ALA A 189 25.10 10.44 13.84
C ALA A 189 25.76 10.17 15.20
N PRO A 190 27.11 10.09 15.27
CA PRO A 190 27.78 9.94 16.55
C PRO A 190 27.34 11.11 17.44
N THR A 191 26.86 10.79 18.64
CA THR A 191 26.65 11.75 19.72
C THR A 191 27.98 12.41 20.05
N LEU A 192 28.36 13.43 19.28
CA LEU A 192 29.53 14.24 19.58
C LEU A 192 29.30 14.88 20.94
N SER A 193 30.10 14.42 21.90
CA SER A 193 30.08 14.77 23.31
C SER A 193 29.95 16.27 23.56
N THR A 194 28.94 16.65 24.34
CA THR A 194 29.03 17.80 25.24
C THR A 194 29.29 17.30 26.66
N HIS A 195 30.43 16.64 26.84
CA HIS A 195 31.09 16.62 28.15
C HIS A 195 32.04 17.83 28.18
N GLN A 196 31.49 19.01 28.49
CA GLN A 196 32.31 20.11 28.97
C GLN A 196 32.52 19.85 30.47
N PRO A 197 33.76 19.60 30.95
CA PRO A 197 33.98 19.51 32.38
C PRO A 197 33.73 20.89 32.99
N LEU A 198 32.94 20.92 34.07
CA LEU A 198 32.83 22.06 34.96
C LEU A 198 34.23 22.44 35.44
N SER A 199 34.79 23.50 34.86
CA SER A 199 35.93 24.20 35.45
C SER A 199 35.44 24.87 36.72
N VAL A 200 35.56 24.16 37.83
CA VAL A 200 35.51 24.74 39.17
C VAL A 200 36.73 25.66 39.27
N ALA A 201 36.52 26.95 39.03
CA ALA A 201 37.45 27.97 39.46
C ALA A 201 37.16 28.21 40.95
N ASP A 202 37.90 27.48 41.77
CA ASP A 202 38.07 27.78 43.17
C ASP A 202 39.27 28.75 43.32
N SER A 203 39.04 29.80 44.10
CA SER A 203 40.03 30.58 44.87
C SER A 203 41.02 31.52 44.14
N GLY A 204 40.82 32.82 44.38
CA GLY A 204 41.76 33.92 44.16
C GLY A 204 41.17 35.25 44.60
#